data_AF-A0A9D8YQG3-F1
#
_entry.id   AF-A0A9D8YQG3-F1
#
_cell.length_a   1.000
_cell.length_b   1.000
_cell.length_c   1.000
_cell.angle_alpha   90.00
_cell.angle_beta   90.00
_cell.angle_gamma   90.00
#
_symmetry.space_group_name_H-M   'P 1'
#
loop_
_entity.id
_entity.type
_entity.pdbx_description
1 polymer ?
#
loop_
_entity_poly.entity_id
_entity_poly.type
_entity_poly.pdbx_seq_one_letter_code
_entity_poly.pdbx_strand_id
1 'polypeptide(L)'
;MAEYNLSLEDLMLVDGFKEAFQSNNEKVVREHLWTNGMDVKNYSYEMVFCQHRTLIGRVVEGLRFSGFERTDKEWLSLGCASLEAHIAACDDSNLRFTLRKMRPEGSTEATFHN
;
A
#
# COMPACT_ATOMS: atom_id res chain seq x y z
N MET A 1 -10.06 -4.81 -0.79
CA MET A 1 -9.10 -3.73 -0.51
C MET A 1 -7.78 -4.38 -0.14
N ALA A 2 -6.66 -3.82 -0.61
CA ALA A 2 -5.31 -4.33 -0.35
C ALA A 2 -4.60 -3.33 0.58
N GLU A 3 -4.09 -3.81 1.72
CA GLU A 3 -3.33 -2.96 2.63
C GLU A 3 -2.06 -2.46 1.96
N TYR A 4 -1.74 -1.19 2.16
CA TYR A 4 -0.61 -0.56 1.49
C TYR A 4 0.09 0.43 2.40
N ASN A 5 1.41 0.37 2.40
CA ASN A 5 2.26 1.13 3.31
C ASN A 5 3.37 1.83 2.52
N LEU A 6 3.53 3.12 2.74
CA LEU A 6 4.61 3.93 2.15
C LEU A 6 5.47 4.51 3.26
N SER A 7 6.76 4.18 3.27
CA SER A 7 7.69 4.76 4.23
C SER A 7 7.87 6.25 3.97
N LEU A 8 7.97 7.06 5.04
CA LEU A 8 8.35 8.46 4.90
C LEU A 8 9.75 8.59 4.28
N GLU A 9 10.68 7.68 4.61
CA GLU A 9 12.05 7.74 4.09
C GLU A 9 12.11 7.52 2.57
N ASP A 10 11.29 6.61 2.04
CA ASP A 10 11.17 6.40 0.60
C ASP A 10 10.51 7.61 -0.08
N LEU A 11 9.45 8.17 0.51
CA LEU A 11 8.75 9.33 -0.05
C LEU A 11 9.61 10.59 -0.06
N MET A 12 10.53 10.74 0.89
CA MET A 12 11.48 11.86 0.93
C MET A 12 12.47 11.86 -0.24
N LEU A 13 12.59 10.75 -0.97
CA LEU A 13 13.38 10.64 -2.19
C LEU A 13 12.59 11.05 -3.45
N VAL A 14 11.27 11.26 -3.33
CA VAL A 14 10.42 11.70 -4.44
C VAL A 14 10.52 13.22 -4.56
N ASP A 15 10.85 13.69 -5.76
CA ASP A 15 10.98 15.11 -6.07
C ASP A 15 9.70 15.88 -5.69
N GLY A 16 9.85 16.95 -4.91
CA GLY A 16 8.75 17.82 -4.47
C GLY A 16 7.99 17.34 -3.23
N PHE A 17 8.17 16.08 -2.80
CA PHE A 17 7.48 15.55 -1.61
C PHE A 17 7.98 16.23 -0.33
N LYS A 18 9.30 16.38 -0.21
CA LYS A 18 9.94 16.90 1.00
C LYS A 18 9.46 18.32 1.30
N GLU A 19 9.42 19.18 0.30
CA GLU A 19 8.95 20.56 0.41
C GLU A 19 7.47 20.61 0.76
N ALA A 20 6.65 19.76 0.13
CA ALA A 20 5.22 19.66 0.42
C ALA A 20 4.94 19.21 1.85
N PHE A 21 5.70 18.21 2.32
CA PHE A 21 5.56 17.67 3.66
C PHE A 21 5.99 18.68 4.73
N GLN A 22 7.14 19.35 4.54
CA GLN A 22 7.64 20.35 5.48
C GLN A 22 6.77 21.62 5.55
N SER A 23 6.13 21.99 4.44
CA SER A 23 5.20 23.12 4.37
C SER A 23 3.77 22.78 4.81
N ASN A 24 3.51 21.55 5.25
CA ASN A 24 2.17 21.04 5.57
C ASN A 24 1.15 21.24 4.44
N ASN A 25 1.59 21.16 3.17
CA ASN A 25 0.72 21.25 2.02
C ASN A 25 0.04 19.89 1.77
N GLU A 26 -1.03 19.63 2.51
CA GLU A 26 -1.73 18.35 2.50
C GLU A 26 -2.21 17.95 1.08
N LYS A 27 -2.63 18.91 0.27
CA LYS A 27 -3.07 18.64 -1.10
C LYS A 27 -1.95 18.00 -1.93
N VAL A 28 -0.76 18.59 -1.89
CA VAL A 28 0.39 18.09 -2.65
C VAL A 28 0.89 16.77 -2.07
N VAL A 29 0.90 16.62 -0.75
CA VAL A 29 1.21 15.33 -0.09
C VAL A 29 0.27 14.22 -0.58
N ARG A 30 -1.04 14.49 -0.60
CA ARG A 30 -2.06 13.55 -1.09
C ARG A 30 -1.86 13.20 -2.57
N GLU A 31 -1.50 14.17 -3.41
CA GLU A 31 -1.17 13.92 -4.83
C GLU A 31 0.05 13.02 -4.98
N HIS A 32 1.08 13.18 -4.13
CA HIS A 32 2.24 12.29 -4.14
C HIS A 32 1.89 10.89 -3.64
N LEU A 33 1.08 10.76 -2.58
CA LEU A 33 0.60 9.46 -2.09
C LEU A 33 -0.22 8.73 -3.18
N TRP A 34 -1.10 9.45 -3.88
CA TRP A 34 -1.86 8.91 -5.02
C TRP A 34 -0.95 8.42 -6.15
N THR A 35 0.03 9.24 -6.52
CA THR A 35 1.01 8.90 -7.57
C THR A 35 1.83 7.66 -7.20
N ASN A 36 2.12 7.46 -5.91
CA ASN A 36 2.87 6.32 -5.38
C ASN A 36 1.98 5.11 -4.98
N GLY A 37 0.72 5.10 -5.41
CA GLY A 37 -0.12 3.90 -5.33
C GLY A 37 -1.11 3.85 -4.18
N MET A 38 -1.18 4.86 -3.31
CA MET A 38 -2.15 4.89 -2.21
C MET A 38 -3.48 5.49 -2.65
N ASP A 39 -4.59 4.80 -2.42
CA ASP A 39 -5.94 5.27 -2.74
C ASP A 39 -6.44 6.28 -1.70
N VAL A 40 -5.90 7.49 -1.77
CA VAL A 40 -6.31 8.61 -0.92
C VAL A 40 -7.64 9.23 -1.35
N LYS A 41 -8.20 8.87 -2.52
CA LYS A 41 -9.44 9.45 -3.03
C LYS A 41 -10.67 8.80 -2.39
N ASN A 42 -10.64 7.48 -2.26
CA ASN A 42 -11.76 6.71 -1.71
C ASN A 42 -11.58 6.39 -0.22
N TYR A 43 -10.34 6.41 0.29
CA TYR A 43 -10.04 6.03 1.66
C TYR A 43 -9.14 7.05 2.38
N SER A 44 -9.27 7.11 3.70
CA SER A 44 -8.32 7.80 4.57
C SER A 44 -7.04 6.97 4.72
N TYR A 45 -5.96 7.64 5.09
CA TYR A 45 -4.71 7.02 5.49
C TYR A 45 -4.34 7.49 6.90
N GLU A 46 -3.48 6.73 7.55
CA GLU A 46 -2.95 7.04 8.88
C GLU A 46 -1.43 7.15 8.82
N MET A 47 -0.87 8.06 9.60
CA MET A 47 0.58 8.14 9.81
C MET A 47 0.93 7.36 11.08
N VAL A 48 1.73 6.30 10.92
CA VAL A 48 2.10 5.40 12.01
C VAL A 48 3.61 5.46 12.21
N PHE A 49 4.04 5.73 13.44
CA PHE A 49 5.45 5.61 13.83
C PHE A 49 5.73 4.17 14.26
N CYS A 50 6.57 3.46 13.50
CA CYS A 50 6.94 2.08 13.82
C CYS A 50 8.26 1.68 13.16
N GLN A 51 8.83 0.57 13.61
CA GLN A 51 9.90 -0.10 12.88
C GLN A 51 9.32 -0.78 11.63
N HIS A 52 9.87 -0.46 10.46
CA HIS A 52 9.44 -1.03 9.19
C HIS A 52 10.60 -1.12 8.19
N ARG A 53 10.37 -1.82 7.07
CA ARG A 53 11.34 -1.94 5.98
C ARG A 53 10.99 -0.97 4.86
N THR A 54 11.99 -0.25 4.35
CA THR A 54 11.87 0.64 3.19
C THR A 54 11.95 -0.14 1.87
N LEU A 55 11.63 0.51 0.75
CA LEU A 55 11.70 -0.09 -0.59
C LEU A 55 13.13 -0.51 -0.98
N ILE A 56 14.14 0.21 -0.48
CA ILE A 56 15.56 -0.15 -0.66
C ILE A 56 16.03 -1.27 0.29
N GLY A 57 15.12 -1.85 1.08
CA GLY A 57 15.38 -3.00 1.93
C GLY A 57 15.98 -2.69 3.31
N ARG A 58 16.15 -1.40 3.66
CA ARG A 58 16.67 -0.99 4.98
C ARG A 58 15.58 -1.08 6.05
N VAL A 59 15.96 -1.48 7.25
CA VAL A 59 15.05 -1.46 8.41
C VAL A 59 15.25 -0.12 9.13
N VAL A 60 14.17 0.61 9.30
CA VAL A 60 14.16 1.97 9.85
C VAL A 60 13.08 2.07 10.92
N GLU A 61 13.32 2.91 11.92
CA GLU A 61 12.32 3.29 12.92
C GLU A 61 11.86 4.71 12.59
N GLY A 62 10.61 4.84 12.14
CA GLY A 62 10.13 6.10 11.61
C GLY A 62 8.66 6.09 11.22
N LEU A 63 8.22 7.17 10.61
CA LEU A 63 6.86 7.32 10.12
C LEU A 63 6.66 6.54 8.81
N ARG A 64 5.50 5.92 8.69
CA ARG A 64 4.95 5.43 7.41
C ARG A 64 3.50 5.88 7.27
N PHE A 65 3.07 6.04 6.03
CA PHE A 65 1.66 6.19 5.67
C PHE A 65 1.07 4.80 5.49
N SER A 66 -0.01 4.51 6.20
CA SER A 66 -0.75 3.25 6.14
C SER A 66 -2.15 3.50 5.59
N GLY A 67 -2.54 2.75 4.56
CA GLY A 67 -3.84 2.91 3.92
C GLY A 67 -4.12 1.74 2.99
N PHE A 68 -4.79 2.03 1.88
CA PHE A 68 -5.12 1.02 0.87
C PHE A 68 -4.47 1.34 -0.47
N GLU A 69 -4.11 0.29 -1.20
CA GLU A 69 -3.55 0.41 -2.53
C GLU A 69 -4.62 0.79 -3.55
N ARG A 70 -4.22 1.56 -4.56
CA ARG A 70 -5.01 1.84 -5.76
C ARG A 70 -5.35 0.52 -6.46
N THR A 71 -6.60 0.41 -6.91
CA THR A 71 -7.09 -0.71 -7.71
C THR A 71 -7.66 -0.25 -9.05
N ASP A 72 -7.45 1.02 -9.42
CA ASP A 72 -7.85 1.54 -10.71
C ASP A 72 -6.96 1.00 -11.84
N LYS A 73 -7.49 0.96 -13.06
CA LYS A 73 -6.83 0.35 -14.22
C LYS A 73 -5.48 0.99 -14.55
N GLU A 74 -5.34 2.31 -14.32
CA GLU A 74 -4.08 3.02 -14.56
C GLU A 74 -3.00 2.46 -13.63
N TRP A 75 -3.23 2.42 -12.32
CA TRP A 75 -2.28 1.84 -11.36
C TRP A 75 -1.93 0.38 -11.65
N LEU A 76 -2.96 -0.46 -11.88
CA LEU A 76 -2.76 -1.88 -12.16
C LEU A 76 -1.94 -2.15 -13.44
N SER A 77 -1.88 -1.19 -14.36
CA SER A 77 -1.12 -1.32 -15.62
C SER A 77 0.35 -0.93 -15.52
N LEU A 78 0.77 -0.24 -14.46
CA LEU A 78 2.13 0.30 -14.31
C LEU A 78 3.17 -0.76 -13.91
N GLY A 79 2.73 -1.97 -13.56
CA GLY A 79 3.61 -3.08 -13.15
C GLY A 79 4.17 -2.95 -11.73
N CYS A 80 3.87 -1.87 -11.01
CA CYS A 80 4.20 -1.65 -9.61
C CYS A 80 3.11 -2.12 -8.64
N ALA A 81 1.92 -2.45 -9.14
CA ALA A 81 0.80 -2.86 -8.32
C ALA A 81 1.06 -4.23 -7.67
N SER A 82 0.65 -4.38 -6.41
CA SER A 82 0.77 -5.66 -5.72
C SER A 82 -0.20 -6.70 -6.27
N LEU A 83 0.12 -7.98 -6.08
CA LEU A 83 -0.80 -9.07 -6.37
C LEU A 83 -2.12 -8.91 -5.59
N GLU A 84 -2.07 -8.42 -4.35
CA GLU A 84 -3.27 -8.18 -3.55
C GLU A 84 -4.15 -7.08 -4.14
N ALA A 85 -3.58 -6.04 -4.77
CA ALA A 85 -4.35 -5.04 -5.51
C ALA A 85 -5.03 -5.65 -6.73
N HIS A 86 -4.34 -6.50 -7.50
CA HIS A 86 -4.95 -7.22 -8.62
C HIS A 86 -6.09 -8.15 -8.18
N ILE A 87 -5.89 -8.89 -7.08
CA ILE A 87 -6.92 -9.75 -6.48
C ILE A 87 -8.09 -8.91 -5.96
N ALA A 88 -7.82 -7.78 -5.31
CA ALA A 88 -8.83 -6.88 -4.78
C ALA A 88 -9.66 -6.21 -5.88
N ALA A 89 -9.06 -5.94 -7.05
CA ALA A 89 -9.72 -5.39 -8.22
C ALA A 89 -10.60 -6.41 -8.98
N CYS A 90 -10.43 -7.71 -8.73
CA CYS A 90 -11.23 -8.76 -9.36
C CYS A 90 -12.66 -8.79 -8.81
N ASP A 91 -13.67 -8.61 -9.65
CA ASP A 91 -15.08 -8.58 -9.22
C ASP A 91 -15.64 -9.95 -8.78
N ASP A 92 -15.07 -11.05 -9.27
CA ASP A 92 -15.53 -12.40 -8.93
C ASP A 92 -15.01 -12.83 -7.55
N SER A 93 -15.93 -12.89 -6.58
CA SER A 93 -15.67 -13.31 -5.21
C SER A 93 -15.09 -14.74 -5.08
N ASN A 94 -15.51 -15.68 -5.92
CA ASN A 94 -15.04 -17.07 -5.88
C ASN A 94 -13.62 -17.17 -6.43
N LEU A 95 -13.34 -16.47 -7.53
CA LEU A 95 -12.01 -16.38 -8.09
C LEU A 95 -11.06 -15.70 -7.11
N ARG A 96 -11.48 -14.58 -6.49
CA ARG A 96 -10.70 -13.89 -5.46
C ARG A 96 -10.34 -14.80 -4.29
N PHE A 97 -11.30 -15.56 -3.79
CA PHE A 97 -11.08 -16.52 -2.69
C PHE A 97 -10.10 -17.63 -3.10
N THR A 98 -10.24 -18.15 -4.32
CA THR A 98 -9.36 -19.19 -4.87
C THR A 98 -7.92 -18.67 -5.00
N LEU A 99 -7.74 -17.46 -5.56
CA LEU A 99 -6.42 -16.84 -5.73
C LEU A 99 -5.72 -16.61 -4.38
N ARG A 100 -6.46 -16.17 -3.35
CA ARG A 100 -5.91 -16.03 -2.00
C ARG A 100 -5.48 -17.36 -1.39
N LYS A 101 -6.25 -18.44 -1.62
CA LYS A 101 -5.90 -19.80 -1.16
C LYS A 101 -4.67 -20.37 -1.85
N MET A 102 -4.41 -19.98 -3.10
CA MET A 102 -3.25 -20.44 -3.86
C MET A 102 -1.94 -19.75 -3.44
N ARG A 103 -2.01 -18.71 -2.61
CA ARG A 103 -0.84 -18.01 -2.08
C ARG A 103 -0.08 -18.95 -1.13
N PRO A 104 1.24 -19.14 -1.29
CA PRO A 104 2.04 -20.04 -0.42
C PRO A 104 1.97 -19.66 1.06
N GLU A 105 1.82 -18.36 1.38
CA GLU A 105 1.66 -17.86 2.75
C GLU A 105 0.24 -18.10 3.34
N GLY A 106 -0.74 -18.49 2.51
CA GLY A 106 -2.14 -18.74 2.90
C GLY A 106 -2.47 -20.22 3.15
N SER A 107 -1.48 -21.11 3.11
CA SER A 107 -1.66 -22.57 3.32
C SER A 107 -1.39 -23.02 4.75
N THR A 108 -1.47 -22.14 5.75
CA THR A 108 -1.69 -22.60 7.12
C THR A 108 -3.17 -22.92 7.25
N GLU A 109 -3.48 -24.21 7.14
CA GLU A 109 -4.74 -24.75 7.63
C GLU A 109 -5.01 -24.17 9.02
N ALA A 110 -6.12 -23.47 9.17
CA ALA A 110 -6.68 -23.15 10.47
C ALA A 110 -7.02 -24.48 11.16
N THR A 111 -6.04 -25.05 11.83
CA THR A 111 -6.20 -26.21 12.71
C THR A 111 -6.92 -25.70 13.95
N PHE A 112 -8.25 -25.70 13.88
CA PHE A 112 -9.09 -25.66 15.07
C PHE A 112 -8.79 -26.93 15.86
N HIS A 113 -8.07 -26.80 16.97
CA HIS A 113 -8.01 -27.84 18.00
C HIS A 113 -9.09 -27.50 19.03
N ASN A 114 -10.11 -28.36 19.10
CA ASN A 114 -11.06 -28.44 20.21
C ASN A 114 -10.38 -29.06 21.44
#